data_AF-A0A3D0QAQ2-F1
#
_entry.id   AF-A0A3D0QAQ2-F1
#
_cell.length_a   1.000
_cell.length_b   1.000
_cell.length_c   1.000
_cell.angle_alpha   90.00
_cell.angle_beta   90.00
_cell.angle_gamma   90.00
#
_symmetry.space_group_name_H-M   'P 1'
#
loop_
_entity.id
_entity.type
_entity.pdbx_description
1 polymer ?
#
loop_
_entity_poly.entity_id
_entity_poly.type
_entity_poly.pdbx_seq_one_letter_code
_entity_poly.pdbx_strand_id
1 'polypeptide(L)'
;IRTRSTVADLGRDGLPNQERSLKTLTKLTRLYPKAWLSESVSIASLCQFNLDELKYQYPSELVPNGYTATSYLRHCVETGIKKRFKQGVPEAIRETIEKELALIHSEQFEYFFLTIYDIVQFAKSRGILYQGRGSAANSIVCYCLEITAVDPRQINV
;
A
#
# COMPACT_ATOMS: atom_id res chain seq x y z
N ILE A 1 -24.04 13.19 -24.39
CA ILE A 1 -23.50 12.01 -23.65
C ILE A 1 -23.71 12.16 -22.15
N ARG A 2 -22.99 13.07 -21.46
CA ARG A 2 -23.13 13.29 -20.00
C ARG A 2 -24.60 13.51 -19.56
N THR A 3 -25.33 14.35 -20.29
CA THR A 3 -26.72 14.73 -19.99
C THR A 3 -27.77 13.80 -20.59
N ARG A 4 -27.35 12.81 -21.40
CA ARG A 4 -28.26 11.94 -22.18
C ARG A 4 -29.32 12.70 -23.00
N SER A 5 -29.03 13.94 -23.43
CA SER A 5 -29.93 14.77 -24.24
C SER A 5 -29.36 15.03 -25.65
N THR A 6 -30.24 15.44 -26.56
CA THR A 6 -29.87 15.90 -27.91
C THR A 6 -29.28 17.31 -27.85
N VAL A 7 -28.61 17.75 -28.92
CA VAL A 7 -28.03 19.10 -28.98
C VAL A 7 -29.11 20.19 -28.90
N ALA A 8 -30.29 19.96 -29.49
CA ALA A 8 -31.40 20.91 -29.46
C ALA A 8 -31.96 21.11 -28.03
N ASP A 9 -31.95 20.05 -27.23
CA ASP A 9 -32.54 20.05 -25.88
C ASP A 9 -31.53 20.38 -24.77
N LEU A 10 -30.26 20.63 -25.10
CA LEU A 10 -29.22 20.89 -24.10
C LEU A 10 -29.47 22.14 -23.26
N GLY A 11 -30.15 23.15 -23.82
CA GLY A 11 -30.46 24.40 -23.12
C GLY A 11 -29.23 24.97 -22.39
N ARG A 12 -29.34 25.12 -21.07
CA ARG A 12 -28.27 25.66 -20.20
C ARG A 12 -27.29 24.60 -19.68
N ASP A 13 -27.52 23.32 -19.96
CA ASP A 13 -26.62 22.24 -19.57
C ASP A 13 -25.38 22.14 -20.48
N GLY A 14 -25.44 22.83 -21.62
CA GLY A 14 -24.31 23.05 -22.53
C GLY A 14 -23.35 24.14 -22.05
N LEU A 15 -22.13 24.14 -22.59
CA LEU A 15 -21.22 25.26 -22.40
C LEU A 15 -21.71 26.46 -23.21
N PRO A 16 -21.69 27.69 -22.64
CA PRO A 16 -22.18 28.87 -23.34
C PRO A 16 -21.32 29.26 -24.54
N ASN A 17 -20.04 28.88 -24.55
CA ASN A 17 -19.09 29.10 -25.64
C ASN A 17 -17.87 28.18 -25.47
N GLN A 18 -16.87 28.34 -26.36
CA GLN A 18 -15.64 27.55 -26.39
C GLN A 18 -14.48 28.18 -25.57
N GLU A 19 -14.73 29.20 -24.74
CA GLU A 19 -13.66 29.91 -24.02
C GLU A 19 -13.13 29.15 -22.78
N ARG A 20 -13.69 27.98 -22.44
CA ARG A 20 -13.17 27.11 -21.36
C ARG A 20 -12.02 26.23 -21.85
N SER A 21 -10.93 26.87 -22.24
CA SER A 21 -9.72 26.23 -22.74
C SER A 21 -8.47 26.91 -22.18
N LEU A 22 -7.33 26.22 -22.26
CA LEU A 22 -6.03 26.83 -22.00
C LEU A 22 -5.75 27.89 -23.07
N LYS A 23 -5.54 29.12 -22.62
CA LYS A 23 -5.29 30.26 -23.50
C LYS A 23 -3.80 30.53 -23.58
N THR A 24 -3.37 31.03 -24.73
CA THR A 24 -1.99 31.52 -24.90
C THR A 24 -1.74 32.73 -24.02
N LEU A 25 -0.47 32.96 -23.65
CA LEU A 25 -0.07 34.12 -22.85
C LEU A 25 -0.50 35.44 -23.51
N THR A 26 -0.37 35.57 -24.83
CA THR A 26 -0.82 36.75 -25.60
C THR A 26 -2.31 37.03 -25.45
N LYS A 27 -3.15 36.00 -25.37
CA LYS A 27 -4.59 36.18 -25.13
C LYS A 27 -4.85 36.55 -23.68
N LEU A 28 -4.11 35.96 -22.73
CA LEU A 28 -4.25 36.24 -21.30
C LEU A 28 -3.84 37.67 -20.93
N THR A 29 -2.74 38.19 -21.48
CA THR A 29 -2.27 39.57 -21.22
C THR A 29 -3.24 40.64 -21.69
N ARG A 30 -4.07 40.31 -22.69
CA ARG A 30 -5.11 41.20 -23.21
C ARG A 30 -6.42 41.11 -22.42
N LEU A 31 -6.64 40.01 -21.71
CA LEU A 31 -7.87 39.75 -20.94
C LEU A 31 -7.75 40.11 -19.47
N TYR A 32 -6.54 40.03 -18.89
CA TYR A 32 -6.33 40.17 -17.45
C TYR A 32 -5.24 41.19 -17.11
N PRO A 33 -5.35 41.89 -15.97
CA PRO A 33 -4.30 42.76 -15.47
C PRO A 33 -2.97 42.03 -15.25
N LYS A 34 -1.86 42.72 -15.53
CA LYS A 34 -0.51 42.18 -15.34
C LYS A 34 -0.27 41.66 -13.91
N ALA A 35 -0.81 42.35 -12.90
CA ALA A 35 -0.70 41.95 -11.50
C ALA A 35 -1.27 40.55 -11.24
N TRP A 36 -2.41 40.19 -11.86
CA TRP A 36 -3.03 38.88 -11.67
C TRP A 36 -2.23 37.77 -12.35
N LEU A 37 -1.65 38.07 -13.52
CA LEU A 37 -0.78 37.13 -14.21
C LEU A 37 0.49 36.84 -13.40
N SER A 38 1.11 37.88 -12.84
CA SER A 38 2.26 37.74 -11.95
C SER A 38 1.90 36.92 -10.69
N GLU A 39 0.77 37.20 -10.07
CA GLU A 39 0.31 36.46 -8.88
C GLU A 39 0.06 34.98 -9.18
N SER A 40 -0.46 34.65 -10.38
CA SER A 40 -0.67 33.25 -10.77
C SER A 40 0.63 32.43 -10.80
N VAL A 41 1.74 33.07 -11.20
CA VAL A 41 3.06 32.45 -11.19
C VAL A 41 3.61 32.34 -9.77
N SER A 42 3.40 33.38 -8.94
CA SER A 42 3.75 33.32 -7.51
C SER A 42 3.06 32.16 -6.80
N ILE A 43 1.74 31.99 -6.98
CA ILE A 43 0.98 30.87 -6.40
C ILE A 43 1.54 29.53 -6.89
N ALA A 44 1.77 29.40 -8.20
CA ALA A 44 2.34 28.16 -8.76
C ALA A 44 3.71 27.83 -8.15
N SER A 45 4.55 28.83 -7.86
CA SER A 45 5.86 28.63 -7.22
C SER A 45 5.79 28.17 -5.75
N LEU A 46 4.66 28.41 -5.08
CA LEU A 46 4.41 27.93 -3.72
C LEU A 46 4.01 26.46 -3.68
N CYS A 47 3.56 25.89 -4.80
CA CYS A 47 3.19 24.48 -4.89
C CYS A 47 4.45 23.60 -5.01
N GLN A 48 5.03 23.22 -3.87
CA GLN A 48 6.29 22.45 -3.79
C GLN A 48 6.12 20.93 -3.69
N PHE A 49 4.90 20.39 -3.84
CA PHE A 49 4.64 18.96 -3.71
C PHE A 49 5.47 18.11 -4.69
N ASN A 50 6.10 17.06 -4.17
CA ASN A 50 6.79 16.04 -4.96
C ASN A 50 6.17 14.65 -4.72
N LEU A 51 5.90 13.91 -5.79
CA LEU A 51 5.42 12.52 -5.71
C LEU A 51 6.40 11.58 -4.98
N ASP A 52 7.70 11.91 -4.95
CA ASP A 52 8.71 11.15 -4.19
C ASP A 52 8.49 11.22 -2.67
N GLU A 53 7.67 12.16 -2.18
CA GLU A 53 7.31 12.26 -0.76
C GLU A 53 6.30 11.18 -0.33
N LEU A 54 5.67 10.48 -1.29
CA LEU A 54 4.73 9.39 -1.01
C LEU A 54 5.49 8.20 -0.40
N LYS A 55 5.22 7.93 0.88
CA LYS A 55 5.75 6.78 1.61
C LYS A 55 4.61 5.90 2.10
N TYR A 56 4.85 4.59 2.15
CA TYR A 56 3.94 3.67 2.82
C TYR A 56 3.93 4.00 4.32
N GLN A 57 2.78 4.44 4.82
CA GLN A 57 2.55 4.61 6.25
C GLN A 57 1.65 3.48 6.73
N TYR A 58 2.21 2.63 7.60
CA TYR A 58 1.45 1.58 8.27
C TYR A 58 1.14 1.99 9.71
N PRO A 59 0.07 1.48 10.32
CA PRO A 59 -0.29 1.80 11.70
C PRO A 59 0.79 1.32 12.68
N SER A 60 1.30 2.22 13.52
CA SER A 60 2.31 1.88 14.54
C SER A 60 1.73 1.08 15.72
N GLU A 61 0.41 1.15 15.92
CA GLU A 61 -0.32 0.50 17.03
C GLU A 61 -0.22 -1.02 17.05
N LEU A 62 0.19 -1.63 15.93
CA LEU A 62 0.37 -3.08 15.79
C LEU A 62 1.57 -3.64 16.58
N VAL A 63 2.50 -2.78 17.00
CA VAL A 63 3.71 -3.21 17.71
C VAL A 63 3.53 -2.95 19.22
N PRO A 64 3.52 -3.98 20.07
CA PRO A 64 3.40 -3.81 21.51
C PRO A 64 4.57 -3.02 22.11
N ASN A 65 4.30 -2.34 23.23
CA ASN A 65 5.33 -1.64 24.00
C ASN A 65 6.50 -2.59 24.35
N GLY A 66 7.73 -2.11 24.14
CA GLY A 66 8.94 -2.89 24.38
C GLY A 66 9.45 -3.68 23.17
N TYR A 67 8.72 -3.67 22.05
CA TYR A 67 9.19 -4.22 20.78
C TYR A 67 9.44 -3.13 19.72
N THR A 68 10.41 -3.39 18.85
CA THR A 68 10.46 -2.81 17.50
C THR A 68 9.65 -3.68 16.54
N ALA A 69 9.20 -3.14 15.40
CA ALA A 69 8.50 -3.91 14.36
C ALA A 69 9.28 -5.17 13.94
N THR A 70 10.60 -5.05 13.77
CA THR A 70 11.51 -6.17 13.47
C THR A 70 11.50 -7.23 14.58
N SER A 71 11.66 -6.82 15.84
CA SER A 71 11.67 -7.76 16.97
C SER A 71 10.31 -8.42 17.19
N TYR A 72 9.22 -7.69 16.97
CA TYR A 72 7.87 -8.21 17.12
C TYR A 72 7.52 -9.18 15.99
N LEU A 73 7.86 -8.85 14.74
CA LEU A 73 7.70 -9.75 13.60
C LEU A 73 8.45 -11.06 13.86
N ARG A 74 9.71 -10.98 14.31
CA ARG A 74 10.47 -12.17 14.71
C ARG A 74 9.77 -12.96 15.81
N HIS A 75 9.29 -12.30 16.85
CA HIS A 75 8.55 -12.96 17.94
C HIS A 75 7.30 -13.71 17.42
N CYS A 76 6.53 -13.09 16.51
CA CYS A 76 5.38 -13.71 15.87
C CYS A 76 5.78 -14.92 15.02
N VAL A 77 6.87 -14.82 14.24
CA VAL A 77 7.41 -15.93 13.45
C VAL A 77 7.87 -17.08 14.34
N GLU A 78 8.62 -16.83 15.41
CA GLU A 78 9.06 -17.89 16.35
C GLU A 78 7.87 -18.56 17.05
N THR A 79 6.82 -17.81 17.35
CA THR A 79 5.57 -18.36 17.87
C THR A 79 4.86 -19.24 16.84
N GLY A 80 4.83 -18.79 15.59
CA GLY A 80 4.34 -19.53 14.44
C GLY A 80 5.09 -20.83 14.17
N ILE A 81 6.42 -20.79 14.28
CA ILE A 81 7.31 -21.94 14.15
C ILE A 81 6.90 -23.05 15.12
N LYS A 82 6.68 -22.72 16.40
CA LYS A 82 6.28 -23.71 17.41
C LYS A 82 4.95 -24.38 17.07
N LYS A 83 4.04 -23.67 16.40
CA LYS A 83 2.74 -24.20 15.96
C LYS A 83 2.87 -25.11 14.72
N ARG A 84 3.63 -24.66 13.72
CA ARG A 84 3.76 -25.33 12.42
C ARG A 84 4.77 -26.49 12.43
N PHE A 85 5.83 -26.39 13.21
CA PHE A 85 6.96 -27.33 13.28
C PHE A 85 7.08 -27.94 14.68
N LYS A 86 6.10 -28.75 15.09
CA LYS A 86 6.03 -29.34 16.45
C LYS A 86 7.24 -30.22 16.82
N GLN A 87 7.93 -30.78 15.83
CA GLN A 87 9.09 -31.65 16.01
C GLN A 87 10.43 -30.89 15.91
N GLY A 88 10.38 -29.55 15.83
CA GLY A 88 11.54 -28.71 15.55
C GLY A 88 11.65 -28.34 14.08
N VAL A 89 12.42 -27.28 13.82
CA VAL A 89 12.67 -26.74 12.48
C VAL A 89 13.99 -27.31 11.95
N PRO A 90 13.99 -28.03 10.82
CA PRO A 90 15.22 -28.40 10.12
C PRO A 90 16.11 -27.19 9.83
N GLU A 91 17.42 -27.37 9.91
CA GLU A 91 18.39 -26.26 9.75
C GLU A 91 18.21 -25.49 8.44
N ALA A 92 18.02 -26.19 7.32
CA ALA A 92 17.78 -25.57 6.02
C ALA A 92 16.53 -24.65 6.00
N ILE A 93 15.49 -24.98 6.78
CA ILE A 93 14.30 -24.14 6.90
C ILE A 93 14.61 -22.92 7.76
N ARG A 94 15.37 -23.13 8.85
CA ARG A 94 15.80 -22.03 9.72
C ARG A 94 16.58 -21.00 8.93
N GLU A 95 17.55 -21.43 8.13
CA GLU A 95 18.33 -20.54 7.25
C GLU A 95 17.44 -19.75 6.28
N THR A 96 16.42 -20.39 5.70
CA THR A 96 15.48 -19.69 4.80
C THR A 96 14.65 -18.65 5.54
N ILE A 97 14.17 -18.96 6.75
CA ILE A 97 13.44 -18.00 7.60
C ILE A 97 14.32 -16.79 7.92
N GLU A 98 15.59 -17.02 8.26
CA GLU A 98 16.54 -15.94 8.54
C GLU A 98 16.78 -15.05 7.31
N LYS A 99 16.93 -15.66 6.12
CA LYS A 99 17.06 -14.92 4.85
C LYS A 99 15.81 -14.09 4.54
N GLU A 100 14.62 -14.66 4.69
CA GLU A 100 13.36 -13.94 4.47
C GLU A 100 13.19 -12.79 5.45
N LEU A 101 13.46 -12.99 6.74
CA LEU A 101 13.38 -11.92 7.75
C LEU A 101 14.40 -10.80 7.50
N ALA A 102 15.62 -11.14 7.06
CA ALA A 102 16.62 -10.15 6.69
C ALA A 102 16.18 -9.30 5.47
N LEU A 103 15.57 -9.94 4.47
CA LEU A 103 15.03 -9.24 3.29
C LEU A 103 13.84 -8.34 3.66
N ILE A 104 12.91 -8.82 4.50
CA ILE A 104 11.79 -8.01 4.97
C ILE A 104 12.28 -6.76 5.71
N HIS A 105 13.36 -6.89 6.49
CA HIS A 105 13.98 -5.78 7.19
C HIS A 105 14.65 -4.79 6.23
N SER A 106 15.39 -5.26 5.22
CA SER A 106 16.06 -4.36 4.27
C SER A 106 15.06 -3.53 3.45
N GLU A 107 13.90 -4.09 3.15
CA GLU A 107 12.81 -3.41 2.43
C GLU A 107 11.86 -2.61 3.37
N GLN A 108 12.11 -2.62 4.68
CA GLN A 108 11.27 -1.94 5.70
C GLN A 108 9.80 -2.38 5.67
N PHE A 109 9.55 -3.66 5.41
CA PHE A 109 8.22 -4.23 5.22
C PHE A 109 7.65 -4.91 6.47
N GLU A 110 8.26 -4.74 7.65
CA GLU A 110 7.79 -5.41 8.86
C GLU A 110 6.35 -5.05 9.20
N TYR A 111 5.98 -3.77 9.09
CA TYR A 111 4.61 -3.34 9.36
C TYR A 111 3.59 -3.90 8.35
N PHE A 112 3.99 -4.11 7.11
CA PHE A 112 3.13 -4.77 6.12
C PHE A 112 2.80 -6.20 6.60
N PHE A 113 3.82 -6.98 6.96
CA PHE A 113 3.61 -8.35 7.45
C PHE A 113 2.81 -8.39 8.75
N LEU A 114 3.08 -7.46 9.68
CA LEU A 114 2.35 -7.36 10.95
C LEU A 114 0.88 -6.97 10.74
N THR A 115 0.58 -6.10 9.77
CA THR A 115 -0.80 -5.73 9.43
C THR A 115 -1.57 -6.92 8.89
N ILE A 116 -0.98 -7.67 7.95
CA ILE A 116 -1.62 -8.87 7.41
C ILE A 116 -1.77 -9.96 8.47
N TYR A 117 -0.75 -10.13 9.32
CA TYR A 117 -0.80 -11.03 10.46
C TYR A 117 -1.97 -10.70 11.39
N ASP A 118 -2.15 -9.44 11.78
CA ASP A 118 -3.25 -9.01 12.65
C ASP A 118 -4.62 -9.31 12.03
N ILE A 119 -4.82 -8.98 10.76
CA ILE A 119 -6.06 -9.28 10.01
C ILE A 119 -6.36 -10.78 10.01
N VAL A 120 -5.34 -11.60 9.75
CA VAL A 120 -5.45 -13.06 9.72
C VAL A 120 -5.78 -13.62 11.12
N GLN A 121 -5.10 -13.13 12.15
CA GLN A 121 -5.37 -13.54 13.53
C GLN A 121 -6.77 -13.14 13.99
N PHE A 122 -7.24 -11.96 13.59
CA PHE A 122 -8.62 -11.53 13.82
C PHE A 122 -9.61 -12.46 13.12
N ALA A 123 -9.44 -12.71 11.81
CA ALA A 123 -10.31 -13.58 11.04
C ALA A 123 -10.38 -14.98 11.68
N LYS A 124 -9.24 -15.54 12.05
CA LYS A 124 -9.13 -16.83 12.75
C LYS A 124 -9.88 -16.82 14.09
N SER A 125 -9.73 -15.78 14.89
CA SER A 125 -10.43 -15.65 16.19
C SER A 125 -11.95 -15.60 16.05
N ARG A 126 -12.45 -15.17 14.88
CA ARG A 126 -13.88 -15.08 14.56
C ARG A 126 -14.39 -16.29 13.77
N GLY A 127 -13.54 -17.27 13.48
CA GLY A 127 -13.90 -18.41 12.63
C GLY A 127 -14.22 -18.02 11.18
N ILE A 128 -13.71 -16.87 10.71
CA ILE A 128 -13.85 -16.42 9.32
C ILE A 128 -12.83 -17.19 8.47
N LEU A 129 -13.30 -17.84 7.41
CA LEU A 129 -12.43 -18.55 6.48
C LEU A 129 -11.56 -17.56 5.70
N TYR A 130 -10.27 -17.85 5.60
CA TYR A 130 -9.31 -17.07 4.81
C TYR A 130 -8.31 -18.00 4.13
N GLN A 131 -7.74 -17.54 3.02
CA GLN A 131 -6.73 -18.27 2.26
C GLN A 131 -5.77 -17.30 1.57
N GLY A 132 -4.47 -17.43 1.86
CA GLY A 132 -3.43 -16.73 1.11
C GLY A 132 -3.26 -17.30 -0.31
N ARG A 133 -3.01 -16.43 -1.29
CA ARG A 133 -2.78 -16.79 -2.70
C ARG A 133 -1.59 -16.02 -3.29
N GLY A 134 -1.10 -16.47 -4.45
CA GLY A 134 0.02 -15.82 -5.16
C GLY A 134 1.38 -16.13 -4.52
N SER A 135 2.37 -15.27 -4.78
CA SER A 135 3.76 -15.47 -4.34
C SER A 135 3.93 -15.58 -2.82
N ALA A 136 3.00 -15.03 -2.03
CA ALA A 136 2.99 -15.18 -0.58
C ALA A 136 2.98 -16.65 -0.14
N ALA A 137 2.42 -17.57 -0.94
CA ALA A 137 2.40 -19.02 -0.67
C ALA A 137 3.79 -19.66 -0.62
N ASN A 138 4.81 -19.01 -1.20
CA ASN A 138 6.17 -19.54 -1.26
C ASN A 138 7.04 -19.11 -0.06
N SER A 139 6.54 -18.23 0.81
CA SER A 139 7.28 -17.72 1.97
C SER A 139 7.06 -18.58 3.20
N ILE A 140 8.15 -18.99 3.85
CA ILE A 140 8.11 -19.72 5.11
C ILE A 140 7.69 -18.78 6.25
N VAL A 141 8.08 -17.51 6.21
CA VAL A 141 7.58 -16.48 7.14
C VAL A 141 6.06 -16.36 7.05
N CYS A 142 5.47 -16.27 5.85
CA CYS A 142 4.02 -16.25 5.66
C CYS A 142 3.33 -17.50 6.23
N TYR A 143 3.93 -18.67 6.06
CA TYR A 143 3.41 -19.93 6.59
C TYR A 143 3.44 -19.98 8.13
N CYS A 144 4.54 -19.52 8.73
CA CYS A 144 4.69 -19.40 10.18
C CYS A 144 3.70 -18.40 10.77
N LEU A 145 3.50 -17.25 10.12
CA LEU A 145 2.51 -16.25 10.51
C LEU A 145 1.06 -16.68 10.26
N GLU A 146 0.85 -17.89 9.73
CA GLU A 146 -0.47 -18.43 9.38
C GLU A 146 -1.21 -17.64 8.30
N ILE A 147 -0.52 -16.73 7.58
CA ILE A 147 -1.04 -15.99 6.42
C ILE A 147 -1.34 -16.95 5.27
N THR A 148 -0.50 -17.98 5.13
CA THR A 148 -0.70 -19.07 4.18
C THR A 148 -0.89 -20.40 4.92
N ALA A 149 -1.72 -21.26 4.36
CA ALA A 149 -2.04 -22.56 4.95
C ALA A 149 -1.14 -23.69 4.42
N VAL A 150 -0.54 -23.52 3.25
CA VAL A 150 0.27 -24.53 2.57
C VAL A 150 1.72 -24.40 3.01
N ASP A 151 2.32 -25.54 3.35
CA ASP A 151 3.76 -25.62 3.63
C ASP A 151 4.54 -25.40 2.33
N PRO A 152 5.38 -24.35 2.21
CA PRO A 152 6.09 -24.04 0.98
C PRO A 152 6.98 -25.20 0.48
N ARG A 153 7.41 -26.11 1.37
CA ARG A 153 8.18 -27.31 0.99
C ARG A 153 7.40 -28.31 0.14
N GLN A 154 6.08 -28.27 0.21
CA GLN A 154 5.19 -29.15 -0.54
C GLN A 154 4.82 -28.55 -1.90
N ILE A 155 5.23 -27.30 -2.17
CA ILE A 155 4.99 -26.59 -3.41
C ILE A 155 6.28 -26.62 -4.22
N ASN A 156 6.30 -27.43 -5.28
CA ASN A 156 7.33 -27.30 -6.32
C ASN A 156 6.94 -26.12 -7.21
N VAL A 157 7.70 -25.03 -7.14
CA VAL A 157 7.60 -23.90 -8.09
C VAL A 157 8.80 -23.94 -9.01
#